data_AF-A0A6A2Z9A9-F1
#
_entry.id   AF-A0A6A2Z9A9-F1
#
_cell.length_a   1.000
_cell.length_b   1.000
_cell.length_c   1.000
_cell.angle_alpha   90.00
_cell.angle_beta   90.00
_cell.angle_gamma   90.00
#
_symmetry.space_group_name_H-M   'P 1'
#
loop_
_entity.id
_entity.type
_entity.pdbx_description
1 polymer ?
#
loop_
_entity_poly.entity_id
_entity_poly.type
_entity_poly.pdbx_seq_one_letter_code
_entity_poly.pdbx_strand_id
1 'polypeptide(L)'
;MASVLHHLLSAYLLLLLLIVTAQSGAGEIGVGSSIEASRDAKPWVSPSSDFAFGFQQLENNKDLFIITIWYYKVQSRTIVWYANGDKPAPTRSKTDLTAD
;
A
#
# COMPACT_ATOMS: atom_id res chain seq x y z
N MET A 1 35.11 27.92 -18.90
CA MET A 1 33.78 27.47 -19.34
C MET A 1 33.64 25.95 -19.33
N ALA A 2 34.58 25.18 -19.91
CA ALA A 2 34.52 23.71 -19.95
C ALA A 2 34.49 23.01 -18.58
N SER A 3 35.25 23.49 -17.58
CA SER A 3 35.25 22.89 -16.22
C SER A 3 33.90 23.04 -15.51
N VAL A 4 33.25 24.19 -15.63
CA VAL A 4 31.91 24.44 -15.05
C VAL A 4 30.87 23.50 -15.67
N LEU A 5 30.92 23.31 -16.99
CA LEU A 5 30.03 22.38 -17.69
C LEU A 5 30.21 20.92 -17.22
N HIS A 6 31.45 20.50 -16.96
CA HIS A 6 31.73 19.15 -16.47
C HIS A 6 31.19 18.91 -15.05
N HIS A 7 31.31 19.89 -14.15
CA HIS A 7 30.73 19.82 -12.82
C HIS A 7 29.20 19.80 -12.84
N LEU A 8 28.58 20.61 -13.71
CA LEU A 8 27.13 20.62 -13.90
C LEU A 8 26.62 19.28 -14.45
N LEU A 9 27.30 18.71 -15.44
CA LEU A 9 26.96 17.39 -16.00
C LEU A 9 27.13 16.28 -14.96
N SER A 10 28.20 16.32 -14.16
CA SER A 10 28.44 15.34 -13.08
C SER A 10 27.38 15.44 -11.99
N ALA A 11 27.02 16.65 -11.57
CA ALA A 11 25.94 16.86 -10.59
C ALA A 11 24.58 16.38 -11.12
N TYR A 12 24.29 16.62 -12.40
CA TYR A 12 23.08 16.12 -13.06
C TYR A 12 23.05 14.59 -13.12
N LEU A 13 24.17 13.94 -13.45
CA LEU A 13 24.26 12.48 -13.48
C LEU A 13 24.10 11.88 -12.08
N LEU A 14 24.68 12.51 -11.05
CA LEU A 14 24.49 12.12 -9.64
C LEU A 14 23.02 12.26 -9.22
N LEU A 15 22.34 13.33 -9.64
CA LEU A 15 20.92 13.53 -9.39
C LEU A 15 20.06 12.45 -10.05
N LEU A 16 20.35 12.11 -11.32
CA LEU A 16 19.65 11.03 -12.01
C LEU A 16 19.86 9.67 -11.31
N LEU A 17 21.07 9.40 -10.84
CA LEU A 17 21.37 8.16 -10.11
C LEU A 17 20.59 8.06 -8.79
N LEU A 18 20.43 9.18 -8.07
CA LEU A 18 19.62 9.27 -6.84
C LEU A 18 18.11 9.05 -7.10
N ILE A 19 17.59 9.53 -8.23
CA ILE A 19 16.18 9.33 -8.61
C ILE A 19 15.92 7.86 -8.95
N VAL A 20 16.86 7.19 -9.63
CA VAL A 20 16.73 5.77 -10.00
C VAL A 20 16.71 4.87 -8.78
N THR A 21 17.53 5.13 -7.76
CA THR A 21 17.55 4.31 -6.53
C THR A 21 16.34 4.54 -5.63
N ALA A 22 15.66 5.69 -5.72
CA ALA A 22 14.43 5.96 -4.97
C ALA A 22 13.22 5.13 -5.41
N GLN A 23 13.27 4.49 -6.58
CA GLN A 23 12.21 3.60 -7.09
C GLN A 23 12.26 2.18 -6.53
N SER A 24 13.11 1.91 -5.52
CA SER A 24 13.29 0.56 -4.98
C SER A 24 12.09 0.10 -4.14
N GLY A 25 11.33 -0.88 -4.65
CA GLY A 25 10.56 -1.92 -3.93
C GLY A 25 9.59 -1.55 -2.81
N ALA A 26 9.47 -0.28 -2.44
CA ALA A 26 8.64 0.17 -1.33
C ALA A 26 7.16 -0.04 -1.70
N GLY A 27 6.53 -1.01 -1.03
CA GLY A 27 5.13 -1.39 -1.30
C GLY A 27 4.97 -2.64 -2.16
N GLU A 28 6.03 -3.38 -2.46
CA GLU A 28 5.91 -4.71 -3.07
C GLU A 28 5.40 -5.72 -2.03
N ILE A 29 4.33 -6.45 -2.36
CA ILE A 29 3.71 -7.46 -1.50
C ILE A 29 4.06 -8.81 -2.10
N GLY A 30 4.96 -9.55 -1.46
CA GLY A 30 5.40 -10.85 -1.95
C GLY A 30 4.31 -11.92 -1.85
N VAL A 31 4.31 -12.88 -2.77
CA VAL A 31 3.52 -14.11 -2.66
C VAL A 31 3.82 -14.81 -1.33
N GLY A 32 2.78 -15.34 -0.69
CA GLY A 32 2.82 -15.90 0.67
C GLY A 32 2.57 -14.86 1.76
N SER A 33 2.50 -13.57 1.42
CA SER A 33 2.06 -12.53 2.37
C SER A 33 0.60 -12.75 2.75
N SER A 34 0.27 -12.35 3.98
CA SER A 34 -1.10 -12.43 4.45
C SER A 34 -1.46 -11.30 5.39
N ILE A 35 -2.76 -11.03 5.48
CA ILE A 35 -3.36 -10.07 6.40
C ILE A 35 -4.48 -10.77 7.14
N GLU A 36 -4.61 -10.48 8.42
CA GLU A 36 -5.66 -11.03 9.28
C GLU A 36 -6.63 -9.92 9.71
N ALA A 37 -7.92 -10.24 9.70
CA ALA A 37 -9.00 -9.38 10.17
C ALA A 37 -8.89 -9.14 11.68
N SER A 38 -8.34 -8.00 12.05
CA SER A 38 -8.20 -7.54 13.43
C SER A 38 -8.28 -6.03 13.50
N ARG A 39 -8.55 -5.47 14.68
CA ARG A 39 -8.62 -4.02 14.87
C ARG A 39 -7.31 -3.32 14.48
N ASP A 40 -6.19 -3.97 14.76
CA ASP A 40 -4.84 -3.41 14.57
C ASP A 40 -4.17 -3.97 13.31
N ALA A 41 -4.95 -4.54 12.39
CA ALA A 41 -4.46 -5.07 11.13
C ALA A 41 -3.73 -3.98 10.34
N LYS A 42 -2.46 -4.24 10.01
CA LYS A 42 -1.70 -3.34 9.13
C LYS A 42 -2.14 -3.57 7.69
N PRO A 43 -2.59 -2.54 6.98
CA PRO A 43 -2.99 -2.68 5.59
C PRO A 43 -1.76 -2.80 4.68
N TRP A 44 -1.98 -3.33 3.50
CA TRP A 44 -1.01 -3.23 2.41
C TRP A 44 -1.15 -1.87 1.76
N VAL A 45 -0.11 -1.05 1.86
CA VAL A 45 -0.08 0.30 1.32
C VAL A 45 0.58 0.28 -0.05
N SER A 46 -0.07 0.89 -1.03
CA SER A 46 0.48 1.05 -2.39
C SER A 46 1.79 1.86 -2.38
N PRO A 47 2.71 1.65 -3.34
CA PRO A 47 3.96 2.41 -3.42
C PRO A 47 3.77 3.94 -3.43
N SER A 48 2.72 4.46 -4.08
CA SER A 48 2.42 5.90 -4.10
C SER A 48 1.86 6.43 -2.77
N SER A 49 1.50 5.52 -1.87
CA SER A 49 0.77 5.78 -0.63
C SER A 49 -0.59 6.46 -0.86
N ASP A 50 -1.16 6.39 -2.06
CA ASP A 50 -2.49 6.95 -2.32
C ASP A 50 -3.59 5.98 -1.91
N PHE A 51 -3.35 4.68 -2.09
CA PHE A 51 -4.29 3.62 -1.77
C PHE A 51 -3.74 2.65 -0.72
N ALA A 52 -4.64 2.01 0.00
CA ALA A 52 -4.36 0.88 0.87
C ALA A 52 -5.41 -0.22 0.67
N PHE A 53 -4.98 -1.47 0.84
CA PHE A 53 -5.79 -2.68 0.76
C PHE A 53 -5.76 -3.40 2.11
N GLY A 54 -6.90 -3.92 2.56
CA GLY A 54 -6.98 -4.73 3.77
C GLY A 54 -8.36 -4.78 4.40
N PHE A 55 -8.39 -5.22 5.65
CA PHE A 55 -9.62 -5.34 6.44
C PHE A 55 -10.02 -4.01 7.07
N GLN A 56 -11.29 -3.63 6.91
CA GLN A 56 -11.91 -2.52 7.61
C GLN A 56 -13.02 -3.06 8.51
N GLN A 57 -12.95 -2.72 9.81
CA GLN A 57 -13.94 -3.12 10.80
C GLN A 57 -15.27 -2.41 10.54
N LEU A 58 -16.40 -3.11 10.67
CA LEU A 58 -17.72 -2.50 10.56
C LEU A 58 -18.07 -1.68 11.79
N GLU A 59 -18.68 -0.51 11.58
CA GLU A 59 -19.08 0.39 12.67
C GLU A 59 -20.17 -0.22 13.56
N ASN A 60 -21.10 -0.96 12.96
CA ASN A 60 -22.22 -1.58 13.66
C ASN A 60 -21.86 -2.92 14.33
N ASN A 61 -20.74 -3.54 13.98
CA ASN A 61 -20.31 -4.81 14.57
C ASN A 61 -18.78 -4.94 14.58
N LYS A 62 -18.20 -4.92 15.78
CA LYS A 62 -16.74 -4.98 15.99
C LYS A 62 -16.14 -6.36 15.69
N ASP A 63 -16.96 -7.39 15.53
CA ASP A 63 -16.48 -8.74 15.20
C ASP A 63 -16.52 -9.02 13.70
N LEU A 64 -16.94 -8.04 12.89
CA LEU A 64 -17.07 -8.17 11.45
C LEU A 64 -16.21 -7.15 10.71
N PHE A 65 -15.64 -7.61 9.60
CA PHE A 65 -14.71 -6.87 8.76
C PHE A 65 -15.09 -7.03 7.29
N ILE A 66 -14.77 -6.02 6.49
CA ILE A 66 -14.86 -6.07 5.04
C ILE A 66 -13.49 -5.85 4.43
N ILE A 67 -13.18 -6.55 3.33
CA ILE A 67 -11.97 -6.31 2.56
C ILE A 67 -12.24 -5.11 1.66
N THR A 68 -11.37 -4.11 1.70
CA THR A 68 -11.56 -2.84 1.01
C THR A 68 -10.27 -2.35 0.37
N ILE A 69 -10.44 -1.45 -0.60
CA ILE A 69 -9.41 -0.51 -1.05
C ILE A 69 -9.93 0.89 -0.71
N TRP A 70 -9.10 1.72 -0.08
CA TRP A 70 -9.45 3.09 0.29
C TRP A 70 -8.31 4.07 0.04
N TYR A 71 -8.62 5.36 0.05
CA TYR A 71 -7.60 6.41 0.01
C TYR A 71 -6.83 6.47 1.33
N TYR A 72 -5.55 6.09 1.30
CA TYR A 72 -4.73 5.95 2.51
C TYR A 72 -4.41 7.28 3.20
N LYS A 73 -4.23 8.36 2.41
CA LYS A 73 -3.93 9.72 2.90
C LYS A 73 -5.14 10.48 3.44
N VAL A 74 -6.36 9.97 3.25
CA VAL A 74 -7.60 10.66 3.64
C VAL A 74 -8.14 10.04 4.93
N GLN A 75 -8.31 10.85 5.98
CA GLN A 75 -8.71 10.36 7.31
C GLN A 75 -10.09 9.69 7.31
N SER A 76 -11.01 10.10 6.44
CA SER A 76 -12.33 9.47 6.29
C SER A 76 -12.27 8.04 5.74
N ARG A 77 -11.10 7.57 5.29
CA ARG A 77 -10.88 6.25 4.67
C ARG A 77 -11.93 5.94 3.61
N THR A 78 -12.13 6.90 2.70
CA THR A 78 -13.10 6.77 1.62
C THR A 78 -12.79 5.52 0.79
N ILE A 79 -13.71 4.56 0.81
CA ILE A 79 -13.63 3.28 0.12
C ILE A 79 -13.86 3.51 -1.37
N VAL A 80 -12.93 3.02 -2.21
CA VAL A 80 -13.06 3.04 -3.67
C VAL A 80 -13.48 1.68 -4.22
N TRP A 81 -13.28 0.61 -3.44
CA TRP A 81 -13.69 -0.74 -3.79
C TRP A 81 -13.81 -1.62 -2.54
N TYR A 82 -14.69 -2.62 -2.56
CA TYR A 82 -14.81 -3.62 -1.49
C TYR A 82 -15.14 -5.00 -2.06
N ALA A 83 -14.66 -6.04 -1.37
CA ALA A 83 -14.91 -7.44 -1.69
C ALA A 83 -16.07 -8.00 -0.87
N ASN A 84 -16.54 -9.19 -1.25
CA ASN A 84 -17.50 -10.00 -0.49
C ASN A 84 -18.88 -9.37 -0.21
N GLY A 85 -19.23 -8.25 -0.85
CA GLY A 85 -20.60 -7.71 -0.85
C GLY A 85 -21.21 -7.63 0.57
N ASP A 86 -22.36 -8.27 0.74
CA ASP A 86 -23.12 -8.30 2.00
C ASP A 86 -22.69 -9.44 2.94
N LYS A 87 -21.51 -10.04 2.73
CA LYS A 87 -20.96 -11.13 3.54
C LYS A 87 -19.67 -10.71 4.25
N PRO A 88 -19.75 -9.95 5.35
CA PRO A 88 -18.60 -9.58 6.15
C PRO A 88 -17.85 -10.79 6.69
N ALA A 89 -16.54 -10.66 6.81
CA ALA A 89 -15.66 -11.67 7.38
C ALA A 89 -15.60 -11.52 8.91
N PRO A 90 -15.66 -12.61 9.68
CA PRO A 90 -15.47 -12.54 11.14
C PRO A 90 -14.02 -12.17 11.50
N THR A 91 -13.81 -11.71 12.73
CA THR A 91 -12.48 -11.54 13.33
C THR A 91 -11.60 -12.79 13.11
N ARG A 92 -10.31 -12.59 12.85
CA ARG A 92 -9.32 -13.63 12.52
C ARG A 92 -9.48 -14.29 11.14
N SER A 93 -10.38 -13.81 10.31
CA SER A 93 -10.37 -14.17 8.89
C SER A 93 -9.07 -13.73 8.23
N LYS A 94 -8.62 -14.46 7.22
CA LYS A 94 -7.31 -14.25 6.59
C LYS A 94 -7.44 -14.05 5.09
N THR A 95 -6.60 -13.18 4.54
CA THR A 95 -6.39 -13.07 3.09
C THR A 95 -4.94 -13.42 2.81
N ASP A 96 -4.74 -14.42 1.95
CA ASP A 96 -3.43 -14.89 1.51
C ASP A 96 -3.21 -14.49 0.05
N LEU A 97 -2.02 -13.96 -0.26
CA LEU A 97 -1.59 -13.73 -1.63
C LEU A 97 -0.89 -15.00 -2.14
N THR A 98 -1.50 -15.72 -3.08
CA THR A 98 -0.95 -16.95 -3.66
C THR A 98 -0.47 -16.72 -5.09
N ALA A 99 0.50 -17.53 -5.53
CA ALA A 99 0.76 -17.71 -6.96
C ALA A 99 -0.25 -18.71 -7.52
N ASP A 100 -0.73 -18.45 -8.72
CA ASP A 100 -1.63 -19.26 -9.54
C ASP A 100 -0.93 -20.44 -10.24
#